data_AF-A0A7G1KV12-F1
#
_entry.id   AF-A0A7G1KV12-F1
#
_cell.length_a   1.000
_cell.length_b   1.000
_cell.length_c   1.000
_cell.angle_alpha   90.00
_cell.angle_beta   90.00
_cell.angle_gamma   90.00
#
_symmetry.space_group_name_H-M   'P 1'
#
loop_
_entity.id
_entity.type
_entity.pdbx_description
1 polymer ?
#
loop_
_entity_poly.entity_id
_entity_poly.type
_entity_poly.pdbx_seq_one_letter_code
_entity_poly.pdbx_strand_id
1 'polypeptide(L)'
;MTVVRPFRVAYAAAAAATVFGALTGRDRWQWAAKPLLMPLLAADVVRSGGVAPAERRVLLGALGAATVGDVLLIDPDDDRRLVAGASAFAVMQAGYSVLWWRSGARPRAAVALPRVVAWLGAGALLRARTPRLAVPLSAYGATLGTAAVLASDPALAPTAKNIAGTNLPGRDPRSRLGVGALLFTVSDGLIVLRRLFARTTRSRRTTEGVILATYAAAQYLLTDPRAHAQRPARSRGAQQR
;
A
#
# COMPACT_ATOMS: atom_id res chain seq x y z
N MET A 1 24.46 -8.91 12.28
CA MET A 1 24.81 -8.40 10.93
C MET A 1 23.52 -8.19 10.13
N THR A 2 23.27 -6.96 9.71
CA THR A 2 22.12 -6.65 8.83
C THR A 2 22.45 -7.18 7.44
N VAL A 3 21.86 -8.30 7.04
CA VAL A 3 22.01 -8.79 5.66
C VAL A 3 21.48 -7.71 4.73
N VAL A 4 22.36 -7.17 3.89
CA VAL A 4 21.99 -6.18 2.88
C VAL A 4 20.96 -6.82 1.95
N ARG A 5 19.84 -6.12 1.72
CA ARG A 5 18.76 -6.59 0.84
C ARG A 5 18.85 -5.81 -0.47
N PRO A 6 19.61 -6.29 -1.46
CA PRO A 6 19.95 -5.50 -2.65
C PRO A 6 18.71 -5.02 -3.41
N PHE A 7 17.68 -5.86 -3.53
CA PHE A 7 16.42 -5.49 -4.18
C PHE A 7 15.67 -4.35 -3.49
N ARG A 8 15.75 -4.26 -2.16
CA ARG A 8 15.17 -3.15 -1.39
C ARG A 8 15.95 -1.86 -1.51
N VAL A 9 17.27 -1.95 -1.63
CA VAL A 9 18.12 -0.79 -1.93
C VAL A 9 17.84 -0.28 -3.36
N ALA A 10 17.78 -1.19 -4.33
CA ALA A 10 17.40 -0.87 -5.70
C ALA A 10 15.99 -0.27 -5.79
N TYR A 11 15.04 -0.79 -5.01
CA TYR A 11 13.70 -0.22 -4.87
C TYR A 11 13.74 1.22 -4.38
N ALA A 12 14.52 1.50 -3.31
CA ALA A 12 14.64 2.84 -2.77
C ALA A 12 15.26 3.81 -3.79
N ALA A 13 16.24 3.35 -4.57
CA ALA A 13 16.83 4.14 -5.66
C ALA A 13 15.82 4.43 -6.79
N ALA A 14 15.05 3.42 -7.23
CA ALA A 14 14.00 3.58 -8.22
C ALA A 14 12.88 4.52 -7.71
N ALA A 15 12.53 4.43 -6.42
CA ALA A 15 11.57 5.32 -5.79
C ALA A 15 12.07 6.76 -5.77
N ALA A 16 13.33 6.99 -5.36
CA ALA A 16 13.95 8.31 -5.38
C ALA A 16 13.98 8.91 -6.79
N ALA A 17 14.35 8.11 -7.81
CA ALA A 17 14.33 8.54 -9.21
C ALA A 17 12.91 8.89 -9.70
N THR A 18 11.90 8.10 -9.31
CA THR A 18 10.49 8.36 -9.64
C THR A 18 9.99 9.66 -9.01
N VAL A 19 10.26 9.88 -7.71
CA VAL A 19 9.91 11.10 -6.98
C VAL A 19 10.63 12.32 -7.57
N PHE A 20 11.92 12.20 -7.84
CA PHE A 20 12.70 13.26 -8.48
C PHE A 20 12.15 13.63 -9.87
N GLY A 21 11.79 12.61 -10.67
CA GLY A 21 11.12 12.79 -11.96
C GLY A 21 9.83 13.60 -11.84
N ALA A 22 8.99 13.31 -10.86
CA ALA A 22 7.75 14.04 -10.61
C ALA A 22 7.98 15.49 -10.17
N LEU A 23 8.89 15.72 -9.21
CA LEU A 23 9.19 17.06 -8.71
C LEU A 23 9.79 17.97 -9.79
N THR A 24 10.58 17.40 -10.68
CA THR A 24 11.23 18.15 -11.79
C THR A 24 10.40 18.20 -13.06
N GLY A 25 9.27 17.49 -13.14
CA GLY A 25 8.43 17.41 -14.33
C GLY A 25 9.09 16.67 -15.49
N ARG A 26 9.95 15.69 -15.20
CA ARG A 26 10.65 14.89 -16.20
C ARG A 26 10.02 13.50 -16.31
N ASP A 27 8.94 13.41 -17.07
CA ASP A 27 8.11 12.20 -17.16
C ASP A 27 8.88 10.96 -17.64
N ARG A 28 9.93 11.15 -18.45
CA ARG A 28 10.82 10.06 -18.89
C ARG A 28 11.43 9.28 -17.71
N TRP A 29 11.78 9.97 -16.62
CA TRP A 29 12.32 9.31 -15.43
C TRP A 29 11.25 8.48 -14.71
N GLN A 30 10.00 8.96 -14.67
CA GLN A 30 8.89 8.21 -14.11
C GLN A 30 8.59 6.96 -14.94
N TRP A 31 8.56 7.07 -16.27
CA TRP A 31 8.37 5.94 -17.17
C TRP A 31 9.47 4.88 -17.06
N ALA A 32 10.71 5.28 -16.80
CA ALA A 32 11.81 4.33 -16.62
C ALA A 32 11.81 3.68 -15.23
N ALA A 33 11.58 4.45 -14.17
CA ALA A 33 11.78 4.00 -12.80
C ALA A 33 10.52 3.42 -12.13
N LYS A 34 9.34 4.00 -12.37
CA LYS A 34 8.09 3.60 -11.71
C LYS A 34 7.72 2.13 -12.00
N PRO A 35 7.82 1.63 -13.25
CA PRO A 35 7.51 0.22 -13.54
C PRO A 35 8.44 -0.78 -12.85
N LEU A 36 9.62 -0.35 -12.37
CA LEU A 36 10.57 -1.22 -11.68
C LEU A 36 10.24 -1.42 -10.20
N LEU A 37 9.43 -0.54 -9.60
CA LEU A 37 9.16 -0.54 -8.17
C LEU A 37 8.63 -1.89 -7.67
N MET A 38 7.51 -2.34 -8.22
CA MET A 38 6.87 -3.57 -7.75
C MET A 38 7.64 -4.85 -8.14
N PRO A 39 8.22 -4.98 -9.34
CA PRO A 39 9.10 -6.10 -9.68
C PRO A 39 10.32 -6.25 -8.75
N LEU A 40 10.93 -5.14 -8.30
CA LEU A 40 12.04 -5.19 -7.35
C LEU A 40 11.60 -5.74 -5.99
N LEU A 41 10.43 -5.32 -5.49
CA LEU A 41 9.86 -5.90 -4.27
C LEU A 41 9.46 -7.37 -4.45
N ALA A 42 8.96 -7.75 -5.63
CA ALA A 42 8.65 -9.14 -5.94
C ALA A 42 9.91 -10.02 -5.93
N ALA A 43 11.02 -9.54 -6.48
CA ALA A 43 12.31 -10.22 -6.43
C ALA A 43 12.81 -10.38 -4.98
N ASP A 44 12.65 -9.35 -4.14
CA ASP A 44 12.95 -9.40 -2.71
C ASP A 44 12.12 -10.49 -2.00
N VAL A 45 10.82 -10.59 -2.28
CA VAL A 45 9.92 -11.62 -1.74
C VAL A 45 10.37 -13.02 -2.16
N VAL A 46 10.71 -13.23 -3.43
CA VAL A 46 11.17 -14.52 -3.95
C VAL A 46 12.48 -14.96 -3.29
N ARG A 47 13.37 -14.02 -2.96
CA ARG A 47 14.69 -14.34 -2.36
C ARG A 47 14.72 -14.41 -0.84
N SER A 48 13.74 -13.86 -0.14
CA SER A 48 13.82 -13.71 1.33
C SER A 48 13.40 -14.95 2.13
N GLY A 49 12.82 -15.98 1.50
CA GLY A 49 12.35 -17.19 2.19
C GLY A 49 11.29 -16.91 3.28
N GLY A 50 10.84 -17.95 3.99
CA GLY A 50 9.99 -17.82 5.19
C GLY A 50 8.50 -17.48 4.96
N VAL A 51 8.14 -16.92 3.79
CA VAL A 51 6.74 -16.76 3.36
C VAL A 51 6.25 -18.06 2.76
N ALA A 52 5.14 -18.58 3.26
CA ALA A 52 4.58 -19.83 2.78
C ALA A 52 4.13 -19.75 1.31
N PRO A 53 4.12 -20.87 0.56
CA PRO A 53 3.91 -20.83 -0.88
C PRO A 53 2.57 -20.23 -1.33
N ALA A 54 1.49 -20.43 -0.57
CA ALA A 54 0.18 -19.87 -0.90
C ALA A 54 0.16 -18.35 -0.70
N GLU A 55 0.66 -17.87 0.44
CA GLU A 55 0.77 -16.45 0.77
C GLU A 55 1.72 -15.75 -0.19
N ARG A 56 2.85 -16.39 -0.53
CA ARG A 56 3.80 -15.87 -1.50
C ARG A 56 3.15 -15.66 -2.87
N ARG A 57 2.32 -16.61 -3.34
CA ARG A 57 1.58 -16.45 -4.61
C ARG A 57 0.61 -15.28 -4.57
N VAL A 58 -0.12 -15.09 -3.47
CA VAL A 58 -1.05 -13.96 -3.30
C VAL A 58 -0.27 -12.64 -3.29
N LEU A 59 0.84 -12.56 -2.55
CA LEU A 59 1.68 -11.36 -2.48
C LEU A 59 2.29 -11.00 -3.85
N LEU A 60 2.79 -11.99 -4.59
CA LEU A 60 3.33 -11.76 -5.94
C LEU A 60 2.23 -11.35 -6.92
N GLY A 61 1.03 -11.93 -6.84
CA GLY A 61 -0.12 -11.50 -7.63
C GLY A 61 -0.53 -10.05 -7.33
N ALA A 62 -0.53 -9.67 -6.04
CA ALA A 62 -0.80 -8.30 -5.63
C ALA A 62 0.26 -7.32 -6.18
N LEU A 63 1.55 -7.68 -6.10
CA LEU A 63 2.64 -6.88 -6.68
C LEU A 63 2.56 -6.80 -8.21
N GLY A 64 2.14 -7.86 -8.89
CA GLY A 64 1.87 -7.83 -10.33
C GLY A 64 0.75 -6.86 -10.68
N ALA A 65 -0.37 -6.91 -9.96
CA ALA A 65 -1.48 -5.97 -10.11
C ALA A 65 -1.05 -4.53 -9.81
N ALA A 66 -0.22 -4.32 -8.78
CA ALA A 66 0.37 -3.02 -8.45
C ALA A 66 1.28 -2.50 -9.58
N THR A 67 2.06 -3.38 -10.23
CA THR A 67 2.90 -3.00 -11.39
C THR A 67 2.04 -2.48 -12.54
N VAL A 68 0.95 -3.18 -12.85
CA VAL A 68 -0.02 -2.75 -13.87
C VAL A 68 -0.66 -1.42 -13.47
N GLY A 69 -1.08 -1.29 -12.21
CA GLY A 69 -1.60 -0.05 -11.64
C GLY A 69 -0.63 1.11 -11.83
N ASP A 70 0.63 0.93 -11.45
CA ASP A 70 1.69 1.94 -11.56
C ASP A 70 1.86 2.48 -12.98
N VAL A 71 1.85 1.60 -13.99
CA VAL A 71 1.96 1.97 -15.42
C VAL A 71 0.72 2.70 -15.91
N LEU A 72 -0.48 2.21 -15.55
CA LEU A 72 -1.73 2.84 -15.94
C LEU A 72 -1.85 4.25 -15.35
N LEU A 73 -1.40 4.43 -14.10
CA LEU A 73 -1.49 5.66 -13.32
C LEU A 73 -0.27 6.60 -13.50
N ILE A 74 0.51 6.47 -14.58
CA ILE A 74 1.54 7.46 -14.93
C ILE A 74 0.90 8.78 -15.39
N ASP A 75 -0.26 8.70 -16.04
CA ASP A 75 -1.07 9.88 -16.39
C ASP A 75 -2.38 9.85 -15.58
N PRO A 76 -2.38 10.34 -14.33
CA PRO A 76 -3.54 10.29 -13.45
C PRO A 76 -4.66 11.24 -13.87
N ASP A 77 -4.41 12.15 -14.82
CA ASP A 77 -5.37 13.18 -15.22
C ASP A 77 -6.39 12.64 -16.24
N ASP A 78 -6.06 11.55 -16.97
CA ASP A 78 -6.99 10.77 -17.79
C ASP A 78 -7.93 9.89 -16.94
N ASP A 79 -9.24 10.10 -17.05
CA ASP A 79 -10.28 9.36 -16.32
C ASP A 79 -10.21 7.85 -16.54
N ARG A 80 -10.02 7.39 -17.78
CA ARG A 80 -9.99 5.97 -18.12
C ARG A 80 -8.77 5.31 -17.52
N ARG A 81 -7.61 5.96 -17.63
CA ARG A 81 -6.36 5.47 -17.03
C ARG A 81 -6.42 5.47 -15.51
N LEU A 82 -7.02 6.51 -14.91
CA LEU A 82 -7.22 6.58 -13.47
C LEU A 82 -8.12 5.43 -12.98
N VAL A 83 -9.25 5.18 -13.63
CA VAL A 83 -10.16 4.08 -13.25
C VAL A 83 -9.48 2.73 -13.46
N ALA A 84 -8.81 2.50 -14.58
CA ALA A 84 -8.11 1.25 -14.84
C ALA A 84 -6.97 1.00 -13.83
N GLY A 85 -6.19 2.04 -13.51
CA GLY A 85 -5.17 1.98 -12.46
C GLY A 85 -5.76 1.69 -11.09
N ALA A 86 -6.84 2.38 -10.70
CA ALA A 86 -7.56 2.12 -9.46
C ALA A 86 -8.13 0.69 -9.39
N SER A 87 -8.62 0.13 -10.50
CA SER A 87 -9.06 -1.27 -10.57
C SER A 87 -7.90 -2.25 -10.35
N ALA A 88 -6.72 -2.00 -10.94
CA ALA A 88 -5.54 -2.82 -10.70
C ALA A 88 -5.07 -2.74 -9.24
N PHE A 89 -5.08 -1.54 -8.64
CA PHE A 89 -4.82 -1.38 -7.22
C PHE A 89 -5.90 -2.04 -6.34
N ALA A 90 -7.17 -2.07 -6.75
CA ALA A 90 -8.22 -2.80 -6.03
C ALA A 90 -7.89 -4.30 -5.92
N VAL A 91 -7.40 -4.91 -7.00
CA VAL A 91 -6.94 -6.31 -7.00
C VAL A 91 -5.76 -6.50 -6.05
N MET A 92 -4.79 -5.57 -6.04
CA MET A 92 -3.69 -5.59 -5.07
C MET A 92 -4.20 -5.49 -3.63
N GLN A 93 -5.10 -4.55 -3.32
CA GLN A 93 -5.64 -4.37 -1.97
C GLN A 93 -6.48 -5.58 -1.52
N ALA A 94 -7.19 -6.23 -2.43
CA ALA A 94 -7.85 -7.50 -2.15
C ALA A 94 -6.83 -8.60 -1.81
N GLY A 95 -5.72 -8.69 -2.54
CA GLY A 95 -4.62 -9.60 -2.23
C GLY A 95 -4.04 -9.36 -0.83
N TYR A 96 -3.77 -8.11 -0.47
CA TYR A 96 -3.33 -7.74 0.89
C TYR A 96 -4.37 -8.08 1.96
N SER A 97 -5.65 -7.82 1.69
CA SER A 97 -6.74 -8.18 2.59
C SER A 97 -6.78 -9.70 2.85
N VAL A 98 -6.65 -10.52 1.79
CA VAL A 98 -6.58 -11.98 1.92
C VAL A 98 -5.38 -12.42 2.75
N LEU A 99 -4.20 -11.84 2.54
CA LEU A 99 -2.99 -12.18 3.31
C LEU A 99 -3.18 -11.91 4.80
N TRP A 100 -3.66 -10.73 5.17
CA TRP A 100 -3.79 -10.35 6.57
C TRP A 100 -4.95 -11.06 7.25
N TRP A 101 -6.04 -11.30 6.52
CA TRP A 101 -7.14 -12.13 7.01
C TRP A 101 -6.69 -13.56 7.35
N ARG A 102 -5.91 -14.19 6.45
CA ARG A 102 -5.30 -15.52 6.68
C ARG A 102 -4.27 -15.51 7.81
N SER A 103 -3.61 -14.38 8.02
CA SER A 103 -2.69 -14.16 9.15
C SER A 103 -3.40 -13.90 10.48
N GLY A 104 -4.75 -13.96 10.52
CA GLY A 104 -5.55 -13.82 11.73
C GLY A 104 -6.08 -12.40 11.99
N ALA A 105 -5.81 -11.43 11.11
CA ALA A 105 -6.39 -10.10 11.24
C ALA A 105 -7.91 -10.15 11.10
N ARG A 106 -8.62 -9.39 11.94
CA ARG A 106 -10.06 -9.23 11.91
C ARG A 106 -10.44 -7.75 12.00
N PRO A 107 -11.53 -7.33 11.32
CA PRO A 107 -12.00 -5.97 11.39
C PRO A 107 -12.48 -5.67 12.81
N ARG A 108 -11.96 -4.59 13.39
CA ARG A 108 -12.43 -4.08 14.68
C ARG A 108 -13.17 -2.77 14.46
N ALA A 109 -14.34 -2.62 15.09
CA ALA A 109 -15.17 -1.43 14.94
C ALA A 109 -14.40 -0.13 15.24
N ALA A 110 -13.57 -0.12 16.29
CA ALA A 110 -12.75 1.04 16.67
C ALA A 110 -11.73 1.46 15.60
N VAL A 111 -11.28 0.53 14.75
CA VAL A 111 -10.34 0.80 13.64
C VAL A 111 -11.11 1.15 12.36
N ALA A 112 -12.23 0.47 12.13
CA ALA A 112 -13.05 0.59 10.92
C ALA A 112 -13.86 1.88 10.89
N LEU A 113 -14.47 2.30 12.01
CA LEU A 113 -15.41 3.41 12.03
C LEU A 113 -14.79 4.73 11.52
N PRO A 114 -13.60 5.18 11.98
CA PRO A 114 -12.99 6.40 11.45
C PRO A 114 -12.70 6.31 9.94
N ARG A 115 -12.32 5.12 9.45
CA ARG A 115 -12.01 4.88 8.04
C ARG A 115 -13.26 4.85 7.17
N VAL A 116 -14.37 4.29 7.67
CA VAL A 116 -15.68 4.33 7.01
C VAL A 116 -16.18 5.77 6.91
N VAL A 117 -16.08 6.56 7.97
CA VAL A 117 -16.44 7.98 7.94
C VAL A 117 -15.61 8.75 6.92
N ALA A 118 -14.28 8.55 6.91
CA ALA A 118 -13.40 9.17 5.93
C ALA A 118 -13.74 8.75 4.48
N TRP A 119 -14.03 7.46 4.28
CA TRP A 119 -14.42 6.91 2.98
C TRP A 119 -15.75 7.49 2.48
N LEU A 120 -16.76 7.59 3.35
CA LEU A 120 -18.05 8.20 3.02
C LEU A 120 -17.87 9.69 2.67
N GLY A 121 -17.07 10.43 3.44
CA GLY A 121 -16.75 11.83 3.16
C GLY A 121 -16.05 12.01 1.81
N ALA A 122 -15.07 11.16 1.50
CA ALA A 122 -14.39 11.16 0.22
C ALA A 122 -15.34 10.80 -0.94
N GLY A 123 -16.21 9.80 -0.75
CA GLY A 123 -17.22 9.39 -1.72
C GLY A 123 -18.24 10.50 -2.00
N ALA A 124 -18.71 11.20 -0.96
CA ALA A 124 -19.60 12.35 -1.11
C ALA A 124 -18.92 13.50 -1.87
N LEU A 125 -17.66 13.80 -1.53
CA LEU A 125 -16.88 14.82 -2.25
C LEU A 125 -16.69 14.45 -3.73
N LEU A 126 -16.35 13.21 -4.03
CA LEU A 126 -16.24 12.70 -5.40
C LEU A 126 -17.58 12.79 -6.14
N ARG A 127 -18.69 12.42 -5.49
CA ARG A 127 -20.02 12.50 -6.07
C ARG A 127 -20.43 13.94 -6.41
N ALA A 128 -20.00 14.91 -5.60
CA ALA A 128 -20.28 16.33 -5.81
C ALA A 128 -19.39 16.96 -6.88
N ARG A 129 -18.10 16.60 -6.94
CA ARG A 129 -17.11 17.27 -7.80
C ARG A 129 -16.82 16.55 -9.12
N THR A 130 -16.86 15.22 -9.12
CA THR A 130 -16.53 14.36 -10.26
C THR A 130 -17.44 13.13 -10.31
N PRO A 131 -18.76 13.29 -10.59
CA PRO A 131 -19.75 12.21 -10.50
C PRO A 131 -19.39 10.95 -11.29
N ARG A 132 -18.76 11.11 -12.47
CA ARG A 132 -18.34 10.00 -13.34
C ARG A 132 -17.31 9.07 -12.70
N LEU A 133 -16.50 9.59 -11.78
CA LEU A 133 -15.46 8.84 -11.08
C LEU A 133 -15.93 8.33 -9.71
N ALA A 134 -17.06 8.82 -9.20
CA ALA A 134 -17.48 8.58 -7.83
C ALA A 134 -17.67 7.10 -7.54
N VAL A 135 -18.41 6.38 -8.39
CA VAL A 135 -18.65 4.93 -8.20
C VAL A 135 -17.36 4.11 -8.28
N PRO A 136 -16.56 4.16 -9.36
CA PRO A 136 -15.36 3.33 -9.45
C PRO A 136 -14.32 3.65 -8.37
N LEU A 137 -14.11 4.93 -8.04
CA LEU A 137 -13.14 5.31 -7.02
C LEU A 137 -13.65 5.04 -5.59
N SER A 138 -14.97 5.08 -5.35
CA SER A 138 -15.51 4.67 -4.04
C SER A 138 -15.42 3.16 -3.87
N ALA A 139 -15.69 2.37 -4.93
CA ALA A 139 -15.51 0.92 -4.90
C ALA A 139 -14.06 0.54 -4.63
N TYR A 140 -13.12 1.20 -5.32
CA TYR A 140 -11.69 1.08 -5.02
C TYR A 140 -11.38 1.46 -3.55
N GLY A 141 -11.87 2.62 -3.10
CA GLY A 141 -11.69 3.11 -1.74
C GLY A 141 -12.19 2.14 -0.66
N ALA A 142 -13.23 1.35 -0.96
CA ALA A 142 -13.71 0.31 -0.06
C ALA A 142 -12.67 -0.81 0.10
N THR A 143 -12.06 -1.29 -1.00
CA THR A 143 -11.00 -2.31 -0.94
C THR A 143 -9.76 -1.83 -0.18
N LEU A 144 -9.35 -0.57 -0.42
CA LEU A 144 -8.28 0.10 0.31
C LEU A 144 -8.62 0.22 1.81
N GLY A 145 -9.84 0.62 2.14
CA GLY A 145 -10.33 0.73 3.51
C GLY A 145 -10.30 -0.62 4.23
N THR A 146 -10.76 -1.69 3.58
CA THR A 146 -10.71 -3.06 4.12
C THR A 146 -9.27 -3.48 4.40
N ALA A 147 -8.37 -3.31 3.43
CA ALA A 147 -6.96 -3.62 3.60
C ALA A 147 -6.36 -2.84 4.77
N ALA A 148 -6.62 -1.53 4.86
CA ALA A 148 -6.10 -0.68 5.92
C ALA A 148 -6.64 -1.03 7.31
N VAL A 149 -7.91 -1.45 7.41
CA VAL A 149 -8.49 -1.95 8.66
C VAL A 149 -7.79 -3.23 9.10
N LEU A 150 -7.60 -4.19 8.20
CA LEU A 150 -6.94 -5.46 8.52
C LEU A 150 -5.46 -5.27 8.88
N ALA A 151 -4.73 -4.45 8.13
CA ALA A 151 -3.33 -4.11 8.39
C ALA A 151 -3.11 -3.50 9.79
N SER A 152 -4.14 -2.86 10.32
CA SER A 152 -4.08 -2.12 11.58
C SER A 152 -4.63 -2.91 12.77
N ASP A 153 -5.02 -4.18 12.59
CA ASP A 153 -5.46 -5.03 13.69
C ASP A 153 -4.31 -5.25 14.69
N PRO A 154 -4.48 -4.91 15.98
CA PRO A 154 -3.49 -5.21 17.03
C PRO A 154 -3.12 -6.70 17.13
N ALA A 155 -4.00 -7.62 16.70
CA ALA A 155 -3.71 -9.06 16.74
C ALA A 155 -2.54 -9.47 15.82
N LEU A 156 -2.27 -8.70 14.76
CA LEU A 156 -1.12 -8.93 13.87
C LEU A 156 0.22 -8.68 14.57
N ALA A 157 0.27 -7.73 15.51
CA ALA A 157 1.48 -7.38 16.26
C ALA A 157 1.12 -7.08 17.73
N PRO A 158 0.85 -8.11 18.55
CA PRO A 158 0.33 -7.91 19.92
C PRO A 158 1.25 -7.13 20.85
N THR A 159 2.55 -7.13 20.56
CA THR A 159 3.56 -6.40 21.35
C THR A 159 3.78 -4.96 20.85
N ALA A 160 3.12 -4.55 19.77
CA ALA A 160 3.23 -3.21 19.24
C ALA A 160 2.27 -2.26 19.97
N LYS A 161 2.74 -1.05 20.26
CA LYS A 161 1.87 0.02 20.76
C LYS A 161 0.87 0.36 19.66
N ASN A 162 -0.42 0.35 19.97
CA ASN A 162 -1.47 0.80 19.06
C ASN A 162 -1.94 2.21 19.46
N ILE A 163 -1.97 3.13 18.51
CA ILE A 163 -2.50 4.49 18.72
C ILE A 163 -3.54 4.76 17.64
N ALA A 164 -4.75 5.16 18.06
CA ALA A 164 -5.86 5.49 17.16
C ALA A 164 -6.13 4.40 16.10
N GLY A 165 -6.02 3.12 16.49
CA GLY A 165 -6.23 2.01 15.57
C GLY A 165 -5.15 1.89 14.50
N THR A 166 -3.90 2.23 14.83
CA THR A 166 -2.70 2.00 13.99
C THR A 166 -1.57 1.44 14.86
N ASN A 167 -0.99 0.32 14.45
CA ASN A 167 0.17 -0.26 15.12
C ASN A 167 1.41 0.59 14.83
N LEU A 168 2.13 1.02 15.88
CA LEU A 168 3.39 1.73 15.73
C LEU A 168 4.52 0.76 15.40
N PRO A 169 5.42 1.10 14.45
CA PRO A 169 6.57 0.28 14.10
C PRO A 169 7.43 -0.04 15.32
N GLY A 170 7.68 -1.32 15.55
CA GLY A 170 8.52 -1.82 16.62
C GLY A 170 9.41 -2.98 16.15
N ARG A 171 9.77 -3.86 17.09
CA ARG A 171 10.61 -5.04 16.82
C ARG A 171 9.91 -6.08 15.94
N ASP A 172 8.60 -6.27 16.09
CA ASP A 172 7.82 -7.17 15.22
C ASP A 172 7.61 -6.51 13.85
N PRO A 173 8.11 -7.08 12.75
CA PRO A 173 7.93 -6.54 11.40
C PRO A 173 6.45 -6.28 11.03
N ARG A 174 5.51 -7.07 11.59
CA ARG A 174 4.07 -6.93 11.33
C ARG A 174 3.49 -5.60 11.83
N SER A 175 4.13 -4.99 12.82
CA SER A 175 3.72 -3.67 13.34
C SER A 175 3.80 -2.56 12.28
N ARG A 176 4.60 -2.75 11.23
CA ARG A 176 4.78 -1.79 10.13
C ARG A 176 3.61 -1.77 9.15
N LEU A 177 2.78 -2.81 9.13
CA LEU A 177 1.68 -2.95 8.17
C LEU A 177 0.65 -1.82 8.33
N GLY A 178 0.29 -1.46 9.56
CA GLY A 178 -0.65 -0.37 9.84
C GLY A 178 -0.16 0.98 9.31
N VAL A 179 1.11 1.33 9.55
CA VAL A 179 1.72 2.57 9.01
C VAL A 179 1.83 2.51 7.49
N GLY A 180 2.21 1.36 6.93
CA GLY A 180 2.24 1.18 5.48
C GLY A 180 0.87 1.42 4.84
N ALA A 181 -0.19 0.88 5.43
CA ALA A 181 -1.54 1.07 4.91
C ALA A 181 -2.02 2.52 5.07
N LEU A 182 -1.69 3.19 6.18
CA LEU A 182 -1.97 4.61 6.37
C LEU A 182 -1.29 5.46 5.30
N LEU A 183 0.00 5.24 5.04
CA LEU A 183 0.73 5.94 3.99
C LEU A 183 0.12 5.71 2.61
N PHE A 184 -0.35 4.49 2.33
CA PHE A 184 -1.06 4.19 1.09
C PHE A 184 -2.36 5.00 0.99
N THR A 185 -3.16 5.02 2.06
CA THR A 185 -4.40 5.81 2.09
C THR A 185 -4.15 7.30 1.91
N VAL A 186 -3.07 7.84 2.51
CA VAL A 186 -2.68 9.24 2.33
C VAL A 186 -2.28 9.51 0.87
N SER A 187 -1.48 8.64 0.26
CA SER A 187 -1.10 8.74 -1.15
C SER A 187 -2.33 8.85 -2.07
N ASP A 188 -3.30 7.93 -1.94
CA ASP A 188 -4.47 7.92 -2.81
C ASP A 188 -5.43 9.09 -2.55
N GLY A 189 -5.59 9.46 -1.27
CA GLY A 189 -6.33 10.66 -0.90
C GLY A 189 -5.72 11.90 -1.57
N LEU A 190 -4.39 11.99 -1.60
CA LEU A 190 -3.68 13.08 -2.27
C LEU A 190 -3.84 13.05 -3.79
N ILE A 191 -4.00 11.88 -4.45
CA ILE A 191 -4.33 11.81 -5.89
C ILE A 191 -5.67 12.52 -6.15
N VAL A 192 -6.68 12.22 -5.34
CA VAL A 192 -8.01 12.86 -5.45
C VAL A 192 -7.90 14.37 -5.17
N LEU A 193 -7.21 14.77 -4.10
CA LEU A 193 -7.04 16.19 -3.76
C LEU A 193 -6.25 16.95 -4.83
N ARG A 194 -5.18 16.37 -5.38
CA ARG A 194 -4.41 16.92 -6.50
C ARG A 194 -5.32 17.21 -7.67
N ARG A 195 -6.15 16.22 -8.06
CA ARG A 195 -7.07 16.34 -9.20
C ARG A 195 -8.10 17.46 -8.99
N LEU A 196 -8.65 17.58 -7.78
CA LEU A 196 -9.70 18.54 -7.47
C LEU A 196 -9.19 19.96 -7.25
N PHE A 197 -7.99 20.12 -6.70
CA PHE A 197 -7.53 21.41 -6.17
C PHE A 197 -6.19 21.92 -6.73
N ALA A 198 -5.32 21.06 -7.28
CA ALA A 198 -4.03 21.51 -7.82
C ALA A 198 -4.18 22.13 -9.22
N ARG A 199 -4.08 23.46 -9.29
CA ARG A 199 -4.28 24.25 -10.52
C ARG A 199 -2.99 24.68 -11.20
N THR A 200 -1.91 24.86 -10.44
CA THR A 200 -0.62 25.32 -10.98
C THR A 200 0.32 24.15 -11.24
N THR A 201 1.21 24.28 -12.23
CA THR A 201 2.25 23.28 -12.52
C THR A 201 3.09 22.97 -11.29
N ARG A 202 3.45 23.98 -10.50
CA ARG A 202 4.21 23.81 -9.27
C ARG A 202 3.43 22.98 -8.25
N SER A 203 2.18 23.33 -7.96
CA SER A 203 1.35 22.58 -7.02
C SER A 203 1.18 21.12 -7.46
N ARG A 204 0.93 20.87 -8.74
CA ARG A 204 0.78 19.51 -9.29
C ARG A 204 2.05 18.69 -9.12
N ARG A 205 3.22 19.25 -9.44
CA ARG A 205 4.52 18.55 -9.30
C ARG A 205 4.86 18.26 -7.85
N THR A 206 4.68 19.22 -6.95
CA THR A 206 4.95 19.02 -5.52
C THR A 206 4.01 17.96 -4.94
N THR A 207 2.71 18.03 -5.21
CA THR A 207 1.75 17.04 -4.71
C THR A 207 2.03 15.66 -5.31
N GLU A 208 2.37 15.56 -6.60
CA GLU A 208 2.79 14.30 -7.24
C GLU A 208 4.01 13.68 -6.56
N GLY A 209 5.03 14.49 -6.25
CA GLY A 209 6.21 14.02 -5.52
C GLY A 209 5.86 13.47 -4.14
N VAL A 210 4.95 14.11 -3.40
CA VAL A 210 4.48 13.63 -2.09
C VAL A 210 3.65 12.35 -2.21
N ILE A 211 2.77 12.26 -3.22
CA ILE A 211 2.02 11.03 -3.54
C ILE A 211 2.98 9.87 -3.76
N LEU A 212 3.94 10.03 -4.66
CA LEU A 212 4.89 8.97 -5.00
C LEU A 212 5.81 8.60 -3.83
N ALA A 213 6.21 9.57 -3.01
CA ALA A 213 7.02 9.30 -1.82
C ALA A 213 6.25 8.50 -0.76
N THR A 214 5.00 8.89 -0.49
CA THR A 214 4.13 8.19 0.48
C THR A 214 3.73 6.80 -0.04
N TYR A 215 3.41 6.67 -1.32
CA TYR A 215 3.19 5.39 -2.01
C TYR A 215 4.41 4.46 -1.90
N ALA A 216 5.61 4.97 -2.21
CA ALA A 216 6.81 4.15 -2.19
C ALA A 216 7.14 3.68 -0.76
N ALA A 217 7.01 4.58 0.22
CA ALA A 217 7.18 4.22 1.62
C ALA A 217 6.12 3.19 2.07
N ALA A 218 4.86 3.33 1.64
CA ALA A 218 3.80 2.39 1.92
C ALA A 218 4.15 0.99 1.42
N GLN A 219 4.45 0.86 0.13
CA GLN A 219 4.76 -0.44 -0.48
C GLN A 219 6.03 -1.05 0.12
N TYR A 220 7.05 -0.25 0.44
CA TYR A 220 8.25 -0.73 1.13
C TYR A 220 7.93 -1.36 2.49
N LEU A 221 6.95 -0.84 3.24
CA LEU A 221 6.54 -1.41 4.53
C LEU A 221 5.60 -2.61 4.37
N LEU A 222 4.60 -2.48 3.51
CA LEU A 222 3.55 -3.49 3.31
C LEU A 222 4.08 -4.81 2.74
N THR A 223 5.17 -4.76 1.97
CA THR A 223 5.71 -5.91 1.25
C THR A 223 6.89 -6.57 1.95
N ASP A 224 7.26 -6.13 3.17
CA ASP A 224 8.38 -6.75 3.91
C ASP A 224 8.09 -8.24 4.13
N PRO A 225 8.84 -9.17 3.50
CA PRO A 225 8.62 -10.61 3.62
C PRO A 225 8.64 -11.09 5.08
N ARG A 226 9.36 -10.38 5.95
CA ARG A 226 9.39 -10.68 7.39
C ARG A 226 8.04 -10.46 8.08
N ALA A 227 7.22 -9.52 7.59
CA ALA A 227 5.86 -9.30 8.08
C ALA A 227 4.90 -10.43 7.63
N HIS A 228 5.25 -11.14 6.55
CA HIS A 228 4.46 -12.24 5.97
C HIS A 228 5.01 -13.63 6.29
N ALA A 229 6.10 -13.72 7.05
CA ALA A 229 6.69 -14.99 7.44
C ALA A 229 5.78 -15.73 8.44
N GLN A 230 5.68 -17.04 8.28
CA GLN A 230 4.95 -17.89 9.23
C GLN A 230 5.61 -17.80 10.62
N ARG A 231 4.80 -17.78 11.69
CA ARG A 231 5.33 -18.00 13.04
C ARG A 231 5.89 -19.44 13.09
N PRO A 232 7.06 -19.67 13.71
CA PRO A 232 7.40 -21.02 14.16
C PRO A 232 6.23 -21.53 15.00
N ALA A 233 5.74 -22.73 14.71
CA ALA A 233 4.77 -23.38 15.58
C ALA A 233 5.34 -23.36 17.00
N ARG A 234 4.67 -22.71 17.94
CA ARG A 234 5.00 -22.90 19.36
C ARG A 234 4.90 -24.39 19.59
N SER A 235 6.01 -25.03 19.94
CA SER A 235 6.08 -26.41 20.38
C SER A 235 5.03 -26.62 21.47
N ARG A 236 3.91 -27.24 21.10
CA ARG A 236 2.96 -27.83 22.07
C ARG A 236 3.68 -29.01 22.68
N GLY A 237 4.35 -28.81 23.81
CA GLY A 237 5.05 -29.89 24.51
C GLY A 237 6.05 -29.39 25.52
N ALA A 238 5.56 -28.95 26.67
CA ALA A 238 6.30 -28.96 27.95
C ALA A 238 5.40 -28.48 29.10
N GLN A 239 4.27 -29.17 29.33
CA GLN A 239 3.62 -29.15 30.65
C GLN A 239 2.67 -30.34 30.80
N GLN A 240 3.26 -31.52 30.78
CA GLN A 240 2.77 -32.70 31.47
C GLN A 240 4.00 -33.36 32.08
N ARG A 241 4.43 -32.87 33.24
CA ARG A 241 5.13 -33.62 34.28
C ARG A 241 4.79 -32.97 35.60
#